data_AF-A0A846WE79-F1
#
_entry.id   AF-A0A846WE79-F1
#
_cell.length_a   1.000
_cell.length_b   1.000
_cell.length_c   1.000
_cell.angle_alpha   90.00
_cell.angle_beta   90.00
_cell.angle_gamma   90.00
#
_symmetry.space_group_name_H-M   'P 1'
#
loop_
_entity.id
_entity.type
_entity.pdbx_description
1 polymer ?
#
loop_
_entity_poly.entity_id
_entity_poly.type
_entity_poly.pdbx_seq_one_letter_code
_entity_poly.pdbx_strand_id
1 'polypeptide(L)'
;MATDQASPVRQLRSIPDAPTPALVDEVLSHLADAIGRDRAELAAARSPDRVLDLRRERTVWLLFQISTAQEEPVGAQDLALAVALLRDRTIRDIMYGLARSEYHGAAEALWLQIAAATHGHDRAEAVTLFAYSAYHHNNTALARTALATALDADPTHPIAVLLANALDEHLPPQQIRALAEAALVIAAELGIDIT
;
A
#
# COMPACT_ATOMS: atom_id res chain seq x y z
N MET A 1 22.27 -4.57 31.61
CA MET A 1 22.74 -4.88 30.25
C MET A 1 21.66 -5.71 29.58
N ALA A 2 20.76 -5.03 28.89
CA ALA A 2 19.80 -5.58 27.94
C ALA A 2 19.49 -4.39 27.04
N THR A 3 20.11 -4.35 25.86
CA THR A 3 19.85 -3.32 24.87
C THR A 3 18.44 -3.57 24.37
N ASP A 4 17.52 -2.68 24.70
CA ASP A 4 16.19 -2.57 24.10
C ASP A 4 16.38 -2.20 22.62
N GLN A 5 16.69 -3.20 21.79
CA GLN A 5 16.69 -3.06 20.34
C GLN A 5 15.22 -3.03 19.92
N ALA A 6 14.66 -1.82 19.81
CA ALA A 6 13.35 -1.64 19.22
C ALA A 6 13.33 -2.31 17.84
N SER A 7 12.35 -3.22 17.63
CA SER A 7 12.15 -3.95 16.36
C SER A 7 12.35 -3.00 15.16
N PRO A 8 13.09 -3.39 14.12
CA PRO A 8 13.40 -2.52 12.98
C PRO A 8 12.14 -1.89 12.36
N VAL A 9 11.00 -2.59 12.44
CA VAL A 9 9.68 -2.09 12.05
C VAL A 9 9.23 -0.85 12.83
N ARG A 10 9.45 -0.82 14.15
CA ARG A 10 9.03 0.27 15.04
C ARG A 10 9.81 1.57 14.76
N GLN A 11 10.89 1.48 13.99
CA GLN A 11 11.74 2.60 13.56
C GLN A 11 11.32 3.20 12.21
N LEU A 12 10.56 2.48 11.36
CA LEU A 12 9.98 3.06 10.14
C LEU A 12 8.81 3.97 10.49
N ARG A 13 9.14 5.22 10.86
CA ARG A 13 8.17 6.31 11.10
C ARG A 13 8.18 7.36 9.98
N SER A 14 9.01 7.15 8.98
CA SER A 14 9.22 8.07 7.87
C SER A 14 9.52 7.29 6.60
N ILE A 15 9.23 7.91 5.46
CA ILE A 15 9.53 7.37 4.15
C ILE A 15 11.05 7.26 4.01
N PRO A 16 11.59 6.10 3.60
CA PRO A 16 13.01 5.95 3.33
C PRO A 16 13.45 6.91 2.23
N ASP A 17 14.54 7.67 2.46
CA ASP A 17 15.13 8.60 1.49
C ASP A 17 15.43 7.88 0.17
N ALA A 18 15.96 6.67 0.25
CA ALA A 18 16.16 5.77 -0.88
C ALA A 18 15.80 4.32 -0.49
N PRO A 19 15.41 3.48 -1.46
CA PRO A 19 15.23 2.04 -1.24
C PRO A 19 16.54 1.36 -0.84
N THR A 20 16.43 0.26 -0.10
CA THR A 20 17.57 -0.53 0.34
C THR A 20 17.98 -1.51 -0.76
N PRO A 21 19.18 -1.38 -1.39
CA PRO A 21 19.51 -2.16 -2.59
C PRO A 21 19.44 -3.69 -2.40
N ALA A 22 19.94 -4.20 -1.27
CA ALA A 22 19.91 -5.63 -0.99
C ALA A 22 18.47 -6.19 -0.85
N LEU A 23 17.58 -5.45 -0.18
CA LEU A 23 16.19 -5.84 0.00
C LEU A 23 15.42 -5.74 -1.33
N VAL A 24 15.71 -4.71 -2.12
CA VAL A 24 15.17 -4.56 -3.48
C VAL A 24 15.53 -5.78 -4.32
N ASP A 25 16.80 -6.16 -4.39
CA ASP A 25 17.25 -7.30 -5.20
C ASP A 25 16.54 -8.59 -4.77
N GLU A 26 16.39 -8.80 -3.46
CA GLU A 26 15.68 -9.96 -2.92
C GLU A 26 14.19 -9.95 -3.30
N VAL A 27 13.49 -8.83 -3.12
CA VAL A 27 12.07 -8.69 -3.52
C VAL A 27 11.89 -8.86 -5.03
N LEU A 28 12.75 -8.23 -5.83
CA LEU A 28 12.70 -8.34 -7.30
C LEU A 28 12.92 -9.78 -7.77
N SER A 29 13.73 -10.57 -7.05
CA SER A 29 13.94 -11.99 -7.36
C SER A 29 12.65 -12.83 -7.27
N HIS A 30 11.69 -12.40 -6.45
CA HIS A 30 10.39 -13.05 -6.28
C HIS A 30 9.26 -12.38 -7.08
N LEU A 31 9.39 -11.09 -7.39
CA LEU A 31 8.31 -10.27 -7.92
C LEU A 31 7.81 -10.74 -9.29
N ALA A 32 8.72 -11.10 -10.21
CA ALA A 32 8.32 -11.56 -11.54
C ALA A 32 7.46 -12.83 -11.47
N ASP A 33 7.84 -13.76 -10.59
CA ASP A 33 7.09 -14.99 -10.32
C ASP A 33 5.74 -14.69 -9.66
N ALA A 34 5.70 -13.81 -8.66
CA ALA A 34 4.46 -13.41 -8.00
C ALA A 34 3.45 -12.81 -8.98
N ILE A 35 3.89 -11.87 -9.83
CA ILE A 35 3.06 -11.27 -10.89
C ILE A 35 2.59 -12.33 -11.90
N GLY A 36 3.50 -13.23 -12.30
CA GLY A 36 3.20 -14.29 -13.25
C GLY A 36 2.11 -15.24 -12.74
N ARG A 37 2.23 -15.69 -11.49
CA ARG A 37 1.25 -16.57 -10.83
C ARG A 37 -0.09 -15.86 -10.65
N ASP A 38 -0.07 -14.63 -10.15
CA ASP A 38 -1.28 -13.84 -9.91
C ASP A 38 -2.11 -13.70 -11.20
N ARG A 39 -1.43 -13.31 -12.29
CA ARG A 39 -2.04 -13.16 -13.62
C ARG A 39 -2.54 -14.49 -14.18
N ALA A 40 -1.76 -15.57 -14.02
CA ALA A 40 -2.15 -16.88 -14.51
C ALA A 40 -3.41 -17.41 -13.81
N GLU A 41 -3.51 -17.22 -12.50
CA GLU A 41 -4.70 -17.59 -11.73
C GLU A 41 -5.94 -16.78 -12.13
N LEU A 42 -5.81 -15.46 -12.31
CA LEU A 42 -6.89 -14.62 -12.82
C LEU A 42 -7.32 -15.03 -14.22
N ALA A 43 -6.37 -15.34 -15.11
CA ALA A 43 -6.66 -15.81 -16.46
C ALA A 43 -7.32 -17.20 -16.47
N ALA A 44 -7.01 -18.05 -15.48
CA ALA A 44 -7.60 -19.36 -15.30
C ALA A 44 -9.02 -19.31 -14.70
N ALA A 45 -9.43 -18.18 -14.12
CA ALA A 45 -10.78 -17.98 -13.59
C ALA A 45 -11.80 -17.92 -14.73
N ARG A 46 -12.58 -19.00 -14.89
CA ARG A 46 -13.55 -19.17 -15.99
C ARG A 46 -14.93 -18.55 -15.73
N SER A 47 -15.13 -17.89 -14.59
CA SER A 47 -16.39 -17.22 -14.24
C SER A 47 -16.13 -15.89 -13.52
N PRO A 48 -17.06 -14.93 -13.61
CA PRO A 48 -17.00 -13.69 -12.82
C PRO A 48 -16.92 -13.96 -11.30
N ASP A 49 -17.71 -14.91 -10.79
CA ASP A 49 -17.70 -15.26 -9.37
C ASP A 49 -16.32 -15.74 -8.89
N ARG A 50 -15.61 -16.55 -9.71
CA ARG A 50 -14.27 -17.00 -9.33
C ARG A 50 -13.26 -15.86 -9.27
N VAL A 51 -13.41 -14.84 -10.12
CA VAL A 51 -12.56 -13.64 -10.08
C VAL A 51 -12.81 -12.85 -8.79
N LEU A 52 -14.07 -12.74 -8.36
CA LEU A 52 -14.42 -12.09 -7.09
C LEU A 52 -13.87 -12.88 -5.89
N ASP A 53 -13.99 -14.20 -5.89
CA ASP A 53 -13.43 -15.06 -4.84
C ASP A 53 -11.91 -14.89 -4.74
N LEU A 54 -11.20 -14.90 -5.86
CA LEU A 54 -9.74 -14.67 -5.88
C LEU A 54 -9.36 -13.30 -5.31
N ARG A 55 -10.07 -12.24 -5.71
CA ARG A 55 -9.82 -10.90 -5.17
C ARG A 55 -10.11 -10.83 -3.69
N ARG A 56 -11.14 -11.53 -3.21
CA ARG A 56 -11.46 -11.63 -1.79
C ARG A 56 -10.36 -12.32 -1.02
N GLU A 57 -9.93 -13.51 -1.47
CA GLU A 57 -8.84 -14.28 -0.88
C GLU A 57 -7.55 -13.45 -0.77
N ARG A 58 -7.18 -12.76 -1.85
CA ARG A 58 -5.98 -11.91 -1.93
C ARG A 58 -6.07 -10.66 -1.04
N THR A 59 -7.23 -10.03 -0.99
CA THR A 59 -7.47 -8.88 -0.11
C THR A 59 -7.37 -9.31 1.35
N VAL A 60 -7.98 -10.44 1.73
CA VAL A 60 -7.88 -11.00 3.09
C VAL A 60 -6.42 -11.32 3.45
N TRP A 61 -5.67 -11.91 2.51
CA TRP A 61 -4.24 -12.16 2.71
C TRP A 61 -3.45 -10.86 2.95
N LEU A 62 -3.72 -9.81 2.17
CA LEU A 62 -3.04 -8.52 2.32
C LEU A 62 -3.41 -7.85 3.65
N LEU A 63 -4.68 -7.92 4.07
CA LEU A 63 -5.13 -7.44 5.38
C LEU A 63 -4.46 -8.19 6.54
N PHE A 64 -4.21 -9.49 6.39
CA PHE A 64 -3.43 -10.25 7.35
C PHE A 64 -1.99 -9.74 7.45
N GLN A 65 -1.31 -9.52 6.31
CA GLN A 65 0.04 -8.93 6.30
C GLN A 65 0.07 -7.55 6.95
N ILE A 66 -0.95 -6.72 6.69
CA ILE A 66 -1.10 -5.42 7.33
C ILE A 66 -1.23 -5.57 8.85
N SER A 67 -2.04 -6.51 9.32
CA SER A 67 -2.31 -6.68 10.75
C SER A 67 -1.05 -7.01 11.57
N THR A 68 -0.04 -7.63 10.97
CA THR A 68 1.22 -8.01 11.62
C THR A 68 2.39 -7.07 11.28
N ALA A 69 2.20 -6.14 10.33
CA ALA A 69 3.27 -5.33 9.77
C ALA A 69 3.95 -4.37 10.76
N GLN A 70 3.40 -4.13 11.96
CA GLN A 70 4.04 -3.35 13.03
C GLN A 70 4.89 -4.20 13.99
N GLU A 71 4.65 -5.50 14.00
CA GLU A 71 5.28 -6.43 14.94
C GLU A 71 6.59 -6.95 14.36
N GLU A 72 6.51 -7.45 13.12
CA GLU A 72 7.62 -8.13 12.45
C GLU A 72 7.79 -7.65 11.00
N PRO A 73 9.04 -7.57 10.50
CA PRO A 73 9.27 -7.26 9.09
C PRO A 73 8.64 -8.32 8.19
N VAL A 74 7.96 -7.87 7.15
CA VAL A 74 7.43 -8.77 6.12
C VAL A 74 8.60 -9.32 5.29
N GLY A 75 8.63 -10.64 5.12
CA GLY A 75 9.69 -11.29 4.33
C GLY A 75 9.67 -10.87 2.86
N ALA A 76 10.81 -10.94 2.17
CA ALA A 76 10.94 -10.46 0.80
C ALA A 76 9.96 -11.12 -0.19
N GLN A 77 9.68 -12.42 -0.02
CA GLN A 77 8.70 -13.14 -0.83
C GLN A 77 7.26 -12.61 -0.62
N ASP A 78 6.88 -12.32 0.62
CA ASP A 78 5.56 -11.78 0.95
C ASP A 78 5.46 -10.31 0.53
N LEU A 79 6.52 -9.51 0.66
CA LEU A 79 6.56 -8.16 0.09
C LEU A 79 6.38 -8.18 -1.44
N ALA A 80 7.03 -9.11 -2.13
CA ALA A 80 6.87 -9.28 -3.57
C ALA A 80 5.43 -9.66 -3.96
N LEU A 81 4.78 -10.53 -3.17
CA LEU A 81 3.36 -10.85 -3.37
C LEU A 81 2.46 -9.63 -3.09
N ALA A 82 2.67 -8.91 -1.99
CA ALA A 82 1.91 -7.69 -1.68
C ALA A 82 2.02 -6.66 -2.81
N VAL A 83 3.22 -6.43 -3.35
CA VAL A 83 3.44 -5.56 -4.52
C VAL A 83 2.67 -6.07 -5.74
N ALA A 84 2.73 -7.37 -6.04
CA ALA A 84 1.99 -7.95 -7.16
C ALA A 84 0.46 -7.75 -7.00
N LEU A 85 -0.07 -7.93 -5.79
CA LEU A 85 -1.49 -7.76 -5.48
C LEU A 85 -1.96 -6.31 -5.59
N LEU A 86 -1.13 -5.34 -5.17
CA LEU A 86 -1.44 -3.91 -5.29
C LEU A 86 -1.48 -3.41 -6.75
N ARG A 87 -1.04 -4.22 -7.71
CA ARG A 87 -1.23 -3.91 -9.15
C ARG A 87 -2.64 -4.24 -9.64
N ASP A 88 -3.42 -5.06 -8.90
CA ASP A 88 -4.86 -5.16 -9.16
C ASP A 88 -5.55 -3.91 -8.57
N ARG A 89 -6.16 -3.14 -9.47
CA ARG A 89 -6.85 -1.90 -9.12
C ARG A 89 -7.91 -2.08 -8.04
N THR A 90 -8.70 -3.15 -8.08
CA THR A 90 -9.76 -3.39 -7.09
C THR A 90 -9.15 -3.59 -5.70
N ILE A 91 -8.09 -4.41 -5.59
CA ILE A 91 -7.40 -4.65 -4.32
C ILE A 91 -6.78 -3.35 -3.80
N ARG A 92 -6.07 -2.62 -4.67
CA ARG A 92 -5.47 -1.33 -4.33
C ARG A 92 -6.50 -0.30 -3.87
N ASP A 93 -7.60 -0.18 -4.59
CA ASP A 93 -8.63 0.83 -4.30
C ASP A 93 -9.26 0.56 -2.92
N ILE A 94 -9.40 -0.71 -2.50
CA ILE A 94 -9.83 -1.09 -1.13
C ILE A 94 -8.83 -0.59 -0.06
N MET A 95 -7.52 -0.59 -0.34
CA MET A 95 -6.51 -0.21 0.65
C MET A 95 -6.62 1.27 1.07
N TYR A 96 -7.18 2.15 0.23
CA TYR A 96 -7.47 3.54 0.63
C TYR A 96 -8.50 3.62 1.78
N GLY A 97 -9.35 2.61 1.95
CA GLY A 97 -10.33 2.54 3.04
C GLY A 97 -9.69 2.41 4.42
N LEU A 98 -8.49 1.83 4.51
CA LEU A 98 -7.78 1.60 5.77
C LEU A 98 -7.38 2.90 6.49
N ALA A 99 -7.34 4.03 5.79
CA ALA A 99 -7.14 5.33 6.44
C ALA A 99 -8.26 5.69 7.42
N ARG A 100 -9.42 5.01 7.38
CA ARG A 100 -10.52 5.20 8.33
C ARG A 100 -10.52 4.20 9.48
N SER A 101 -9.80 3.09 9.37
CA SER A 101 -9.86 2.01 10.34
C SER A 101 -8.83 2.18 11.45
N GLU A 102 -8.98 1.42 12.52
CA GLU A 102 -7.98 1.36 13.60
C GLU A 102 -6.62 0.80 13.14
N TYR A 103 -6.60 0.12 11.99
CA TYR A 103 -5.40 -0.49 11.40
C TYR A 103 -4.59 0.47 10.52
N HIS A 104 -4.96 1.75 10.41
CA HIS A 104 -4.28 2.70 9.53
C HIS A 104 -2.75 2.76 9.77
N GLY A 105 -2.31 2.71 11.03
CA GLY A 105 -0.89 2.73 11.38
C GLY A 105 -0.15 1.45 10.99
N ALA A 106 -0.86 0.32 10.94
CA ALA A 106 -0.29 -0.94 10.49
C ALA A 106 -0.21 -1.01 8.95
N ALA A 107 -1.19 -0.43 8.27
CA ALA A 107 -1.15 -0.25 6.83
C ALA A 107 0.03 0.65 6.43
N GLU A 108 0.20 1.80 7.11
CA GLU A 108 1.35 2.68 6.92
C GLU A 108 2.69 1.95 7.09
N ALA A 109 2.81 1.07 8.09
CA ALA A 109 4.02 0.28 8.29
C ALA A 109 4.33 -0.64 7.09
N LEU A 110 3.32 -1.30 6.52
CA LEU A 110 3.51 -2.12 5.32
C LEU A 110 3.89 -1.26 4.11
N TRP A 111 3.23 -0.11 3.90
CA TRP A 111 3.55 0.80 2.79
C TRP A 111 5.00 1.29 2.85
N LEU A 112 5.49 1.62 4.04
CA LEU A 112 6.87 2.03 4.23
C LEU A 112 7.86 0.88 3.97
N GLN A 113 7.53 -0.34 4.37
CA GLN A 113 8.34 -1.53 4.06
C GLN A 113 8.39 -1.80 2.55
N ILE A 114 7.27 -1.71 1.83
CA ILE A 114 7.24 -1.84 0.37
C ILE A 114 8.05 -0.71 -0.29
N ALA A 115 7.92 0.54 0.16
CA ALA A 115 8.67 1.67 -0.36
C ALA A 115 10.19 1.54 -0.15
N ALA A 116 10.62 0.86 0.92
CA ALA A 116 12.02 0.52 1.18
C ALA A 116 12.55 -0.59 0.27
N ALA A 117 11.66 -1.41 -0.30
CA ALA A 117 11.98 -2.65 -1.01
C ALA A 117 11.68 -2.60 -2.51
N THR A 118 11.28 -1.44 -3.05
CA THR A 118 10.84 -1.30 -4.45
C THR A 118 11.35 0.00 -5.08
N HIS A 119 11.23 0.10 -6.40
CA HIS A 119 11.56 1.29 -7.19
C HIS A 119 10.42 1.66 -8.15
N GLY A 120 10.57 2.82 -8.80
CA GLY A 120 9.69 3.24 -9.88
C GLY A 120 8.23 3.27 -9.46
N HIS A 121 7.38 2.69 -10.32
CA HIS A 121 5.94 2.66 -10.12
C HIS A 121 5.50 1.96 -8.82
N ASP A 122 6.11 0.82 -8.46
CA ASP A 122 5.71 0.07 -7.26
C ASP A 122 6.04 0.85 -5.98
N ARG A 123 7.16 1.59 -5.96
CA ARG A 123 7.50 2.49 -4.86
C ARG A 123 6.54 3.67 -4.80
N ALA A 124 6.25 4.28 -5.94
CA ALA A 124 5.33 5.41 -6.02
C ALA A 124 3.93 5.03 -5.52
N GLU A 125 3.45 3.83 -5.85
CA GLU A 125 2.17 3.32 -5.39
C GLU A 125 2.11 3.21 -3.85
N ALA A 126 3.09 2.52 -3.25
CA ALA A 126 3.14 2.37 -1.80
C ALA A 126 3.25 3.71 -1.07
N VAL A 127 4.11 4.61 -1.56
CA VAL A 127 4.26 5.94 -0.97
C VAL A 127 2.99 6.79 -1.16
N THR A 128 2.23 6.59 -2.24
CA THR A 128 0.95 7.26 -2.46
C THR A 128 -0.12 6.81 -1.47
N LEU A 129 -0.22 5.51 -1.17
CA LEU A 129 -1.11 4.98 -0.13
C LEU A 129 -0.77 5.57 1.25
N PHE A 130 0.52 5.64 1.59
CA PHE A 130 0.99 6.29 2.80
C PHE A 130 0.65 7.80 2.83
N ALA A 131 0.90 8.51 1.73
CA ALA A 131 0.59 9.94 1.61
C ALA A 131 -0.90 10.23 1.80
N TYR A 132 -1.76 9.40 1.21
CA TYR A 132 -3.19 9.49 1.39
C TYR A 132 -3.60 9.31 2.86
N SER A 133 -3.05 8.31 3.55
CA SER A 133 -3.31 8.12 4.99
C SER A 133 -2.91 9.36 5.79
N ALA A 134 -1.73 9.92 5.54
CA ALA A 134 -1.28 11.15 6.21
C ALA A 134 -2.21 12.33 5.93
N TYR A 135 -2.64 12.53 4.68
CA TYR A 135 -3.56 13.61 4.31
C TYR A 135 -4.95 13.41 4.95
N HIS A 136 -5.47 12.18 4.95
CA HIS A 136 -6.72 11.81 5.59
C HIS A 136 -6.77 12.21 7.08
N HIS A 137 -5.63 12.05 7.76
CA HIS A 137 -5.43 12.38 9.18
C HIS A 137 -4.95 13.82 9.43
N ASN A 138 -5.05 14.72 8.43
CA ASN A 138 -4.65 16.13 8.51
C ASN A 138 -3.14 16.38 8.71
N ASN A 139 -2.28 15.38 8.48
CA ASN A 139 -0.83 15.57 8.49
C ASN A 139 -0.34 16.01 7.10
N THR A 140 -0.71 17.23 6.71
CA THR A 140 -0.47 17.78 5.36
C THR A 140 1.01 17.97 5.04
N ALA A 141 1.85 18.25 6.05
CA ALA A 141 3.30 18.34 5.88
C ALA A 141 3.90 16.99 5.49
N LEU A 142 3.53 15.92 6.21
CA LEU A 142 3.97 14.57 5.89
C LEU A 142 3.42 14.11 4.53
N ALA A 143 2.15 14.38 4.25
CA ALA A 143 1.53 14.04 2.97
C ALA A 143 2.25 14.72 1.80
N ARG A 144 2.62 16.00 1.94
CA ARG A 144 3.35 16.75 0.91
C ARG A 144 4.72 16.13 0.64
N THR A 145 5.50 15.86 1.70
CA THR A 145 6.80 15.19 1.57
C THR A 145 6.63 13.82 0.91
N ALA A 146 5.60 13.07 1.31
CA ALA A 146 5.32 11.76 0.74
C ALA A 146 5.01 11.81 -0.76
N LEU A 147 4.15 12.74 -1.18
CA LEU A 147 3.80 12.90 -2.59
C LEU A 147 4.98 13.34 -3.44
N ALA A 148 5.85 14.22 -2.90
CA ALA A 148 7.11 14.56 -3.57
C ALA A 148 7.97 13.31 -3.78
N THR A 149 8.09 12.45 -2.77
CA THR A 149 8.85 11.19 -2.87
C THR A 149 8.21 10.18 -3.83
N ALA A 150 6.87 10.11 -3.89
CA ALA A 150 6.16 9.26 -4.84
C ALA A 150 6.37 9.73 -6.29
N LEU A 151 6.27 11.05 -6.52
CA LEU A 151 6.44 11.65 -7.84
C LEU A 151 7.90 11.67 -8.31
N ASP A 152 8.87 11.67 -7.40
CA ASP A 152 10.28 11.43 -7.73
C ASP A 152 10.50 10.00 -8.25
N ALA A 153 9.80 9.01 -7.67
CA ALA A 153 9.87 7.61 -8.12
C ALA A 153 9.11 7.37 -9.44
N ASP A 154 7.92 7.97 -9.61
CA ASP A 154 7.13 7.92 -10.84
C ASP A 154 6.41 9.27 -11.05
N PRO A 155 6.94 10.15 -11.91
CA PRO A 155 6.36 11.47 -12.18
C PRO A 155 4.95 11.42 -12.80
N THR A 156 4.54 10.25 -13.30
CA THR A 156 3.25 10.06 -13.98
C THR A 156 2.23 9.31 -13.12
N HIS A 157 2.54 9.03 -11.85
CA HIS A 157 1.67 8.27 -10.96
C HIS A 157 0.32 9.00 -10.76
N PRO A 158 -0.81 8.49 -11.29
CA PRO A 158 -2.03 9.29 -11.45
C PRO A 158 -2.59 9.81 -10.13
N ILE A 159 -2.65 8.97 -9.10
CA ILE A 159 -3.20 9.37 -7.80
C ILE A 159 -2.24 10.29 -7.05
N ALA A 160 -0.91 10.12 -7.21
CA ALA A 160 0.05 11.02 -6.57
C ALA A 160 -0.07 12.44 -7.12
N VAL A 161 -0.19 12.57 -8.44
CA VAL A 161 -0.42 13.87 -9.10
C VAL A 161 -1.72 14.52 -8.61
N LEU A 162 -2.80 13.75 -8.55
CA LEU A 162 -4.09 14.27 -8.09
C LEU A 162 -4.05 14.75 -6.64
N LEU A 163 -3.44 13.97 -5.74
CA LEU A 163 -3.31 14.35 -4.33
C LEU A 163 -2.36 15.54 -4.13
N ALA A 164 -1.28 15.65 -4.92
CA ALA A 164 -0.37 16.80 -4.87
C ALA A 164 -1.08 18.08 -5.30
N ASN A 165 -1.85 18.03 -6.40
CA ASN A 165 -2.67 19.15 -6.85
C ASN A 165 -3.71 19.54 -5.79
N ALA A 166 -4.36 18.58 -5.15
CA ALA A 166 -5.29 18.83 -4.06
C ALA A 166 -4.65 19.59 -2.87
N LEU A 167 -3.41 19.25 -2.51
CA LEU A 167 -2.66 19.97 -1.48
C LEU A 167 -2.28 21.39 -1.90
N ASP A 168 -1.94 21.59 -3.17
CA ASP A 168 -1.58 22.91 -3.70
C ASP A 168 -2.80 23.84 -3.80
N GLU A 169 -3.96 23.27 -4.13
CA GLU A 169 -5.26 23.95 -4.11
C GLU A 169 -5.84 24.11 -2.69
N HIS A 170 -5.12 23.65 -1.66
CA HIS A 170 -5.55 23.70 -0.26
C HIS A 170 -6.92 23.03 -0.02
N LEU A 171 -7.21 21.95 -0.76
CA LEU A 171 -8.45 21.23 -0.60
C LEU A 171 -8.57 20.70 0.84
N PRO A 172 -9.73 20.86 1.49
CA PRO A 172 -9.92 20.37 2.84
C PRO A 172 -9.88 18.84 2.83
N PRO A 173 -9.26 18.19 3.85
CA PRO A 173 -9.14 16.74 3.91
C PRO A 173 -10.46 16.00 3.72
N GLN A 174 -11.59 16.58 4.12
CA GLN A 174 -12.93 16.03 3.92
C GLN A 174 -13.23 15.70 2.44
N GLN A 175 -12.66 16.44 1.49
CA GLN A 175 -12.88 16.17 0.07
C GLN A 175 -12.11 14.94 -0.42
N ILE A 176 -10.90 14.70 0.08
CA ILE A 176 -10.15 13.50 -0.29
C ILE A 176 -10.68 12.23 0.39
N ARG A 177 -11.41 12.36 1.51
CA ARG A 177 -12.01 11.23 2.25
C ARG A 177 -13.02 10.44 1.44
N ALA A 178 -13.55 11.02 0.35
CA ALA A 178 -14.41 10.31 -0.60
C ALA A 178 -13.74 9.06 -1.19
N LEU A 179 -12.41 9.03 -1.31
CA LEU A 179 -11.68 7.82 -1.74
C LEU A 179 -11.86 6.68 -0.75
N ALA A 180 -11.74 6.95 0.56
CA ALA A 180 -11.96 5.93 1.58
C ALA A 180 -13.42 5.48 1.62
N GLU A 181 -14.38 6.38 1.41
CA GLU A 181 -15.80 6.01 1.34
C GLU A 181 -16.10 5.08 0.15
N ALA A 182 -15.54 5.37 -1.02
CA ALA A 182 -15.63 4.49 -2.18
C ALA A 182 -14.96 3.13 -1.91
N ALA A 183 -13.80 3.12 -1.25
CA ALA A 183 -13.08 1.90 -0.88
C ALA A 183 -13.91 0.96 0.01
N LEU A 184 -14.68 1.51 0.97
CA LEU A 184 -15.58 0.71 1.82
C LEU A 184 -16.68 0.01 1.01
N VAL A 185 -17.22 0.68 -0.01
CA VAL A 185 -18.22 0.08 -0.90
C VAL A 185 -17.61 -1.09 -1.68
N ILE A 186 -16.42 -0.90 -2.25
CA ILE A 186 -15.70 -1.94 -3.00
C ILE A 186 -15.37 -3.14 -2.10
N ALA A 187 -14.96 -2.89 -0.84
CA ALA A 187 -14.70 -3.96 0.13
C ALA A 187 -15.99 -4.76 0.44
N ALA A 188 -17.10 -4.06 0.67
CA ALA A 188 -18.39 -4.67 0.96
C ALA A 188 -18.92 -5.51 -0.22
N GLU A 189 -18.67 -5.10 -1.46
CA GLU A 189 -18.99 -5.89 -2.66
C GLU A 189 -18.22 -7.23 -2.71
N LEU A 190 -17.01 -7.28 -2.13
CA LEU A 190 -16.25 -8.51 -1.92
C LEU A 190 -16.63 -9.25 -0.63
N GLY A 191 -17.60 -8.76 0.14
CA GLY A 191 -17.98 -9.32 1.43
C GLY A 191 -16.86 -9.20 2.48
N ILE A 192 -16.08 -8.13 2.42
CA ILE A 192 -15.00 -7.81 3.36
C ILE A 192 -15.39 -6.57 4.15
N ASP A 193 -15.21 -6.63 5.47
CA ASP A 193 -15.27 -5.47 6.34
C ASP A 193 -13.84 -5.00 6.64
N ILE A 194 -13.60 -3.71 6.41
CA ILE A 194 -12.31 -3.04 6.66
C ILE A 194 -12.48 -1.82 7.56
N THR A 195 -13.63 -1.69 8.23
CA THR A 195 -13.91 -0.61 9.18
C THR A 195 -13.29 -0.85 10.55
#